data_AF-A0A820AQU5-F1
#
_entry.id   AF-A0A820AQU5-F1
#
_cell.length_a   1.000
_cell.length_b   1.000
_cell.length_c   1.000
_cell.angle_alpha   90.00
_cell.angle_beta   90.00
_cell.angle_gamma   90.00
#
_symmetry.space_group_name_H-M   'P 1'
#
loop_
_entity.id
_entity.type
_entity.pdbx_description
1 polymer ?
#
loop_
_entity_poly.entity_id
_entity_poly.type
_entity_poly.pdbx_seq_one_letter_code
_entity_poly.pdbx_strand_id
1 'polypeptide(L)'
;EHVFHTCHQSDNLIFSFFGRKSPGTLNSYTSIDINTLQVTNFNEDEKILRRWRHCSCYIKETNKIIIFGGYINMSKSTNDILCLQSNGQLIQSQFSQTKPTNRHSARLNAYKHLAVLSGGLLENDEPTNEIWLLDTSKDIMNWTLFQTNGIIIPRYSHSAEIIDDTLWLLGGMNANERRPPGLCKINLITGEAIEYIIPTMCNEQPIILYNHQTVLLNKTTFLILGGGGNCFSFGAHINQPMILKFDHLVN
;
A
#
# COMPACT_ATOMS: atom_id res chain seq x y z
N GLU A 1 -16.82 12.55 4.48
CA GLU A 1 -15.35 12.42 4.68
C GLU A 1 -14.74 11.73 3.48
N HIS A 2 -13.48 12.05 3.17
CA HIS A 2 -12.76 11.51 2.03
C HIS A 2 -11.79 10.41 2.52
N VAL A 3 -12.08 9.17 2.17
CA VAL A 3 -11.40 7.98 2.72
C VAL A 3 -10.84 7.09 1.62
N PHE A 4 -9.86 6.26 1.98
CA PHE A 4 -9.23 5.27 1.09
C PHE A 4 -8.60 5.89 -0.18
N HIS A 5 -8.12 7.12 -0.06
CA HIS A 5 -7.16 7.74 -0.98
C HIS A 5 -5.74 7.24 -0.66
N THR A 6 -4.79 7.50 -1.55
CA THR A 6 -3.34 7.33 -1.26
C THR A 6 -2.68 8.69 -1.17
N CYS A 7 -1.64 8.82 -0.35
CA CYS A 7 -0.94 10.06 -0.12
C CYS A 7 0.57 9.83 -0.18
N HIS A 8 1.27 10.59 -1.02
CA HIS A 8 2.71 10.47 -1.21
C HIS A 8 3.37 11.83 -1.37
N GLN A 9 4.53 11.99 -0.75
CA GLN A 9 5.39 13.13 -1.00
C GLN A 9 6.26 12.85 -2.24
N SER A 10 6.28 13.79 -3.17
CA SER A 10 7.21 13.87 -4.29
C SER A 10 7.91 15.21 -4.22
N ASP A 11 9.19 15.20 -3.87
CA ASP A 11 9.98 16.41 -3.59
C ASP A 11 9.27 17.35 -2.59
N ASN A 12 8.84 18.52 -3.05
CA ASN A 12 8.14 19.53 -2.24
C ASN A 12 6.61 19.43 -2.34
N LEU A 13 6.07 18.44 -3.03
CA LEU A 13 4.64 18.28 -3.24
C LEU A 13 4.12 17.08 -2.45
N ILE A 14 3.04 17.25 -1.71
CA ILE A 14 2.25 16.15 -1.15
C ILE A 14 1.04 15.93 -2.05
N PHE A 15 0.94 14.75 -2.66
CA PHE A 15 -0.20 14.36 -3.47
C PHE A 15 -1.22 13.58 -2.67
N SER A 16 -2.51 13.82 -2.92
CA SER A 16 -3.62 12.98 -2.47
C SER A 16 -4.42 12.50 -3.67
N PHE A 17 -4.38 11.19 -3.93
CA PHE A 17 -4.98 10.58 -5.12
C PHE A 17 -6.32 9.90 -4.84
N PHE A 18 -7.33 10.27 -5.63
CA PHE A 18 -8.64 9.59 -5.76
C PHE A 18 -9.28 9.31 -4.40
N GLY A 19 -10.03 8.21 -4.23
CA GLY A 19 -10.67 7.82 -2.98
C GLY A 19 -12.18 7.90 -3.06
N ARG A 20 -12.85 7.84 -1.89
CA ARG A 20 -14.32 7.82 -1.80
C ARG A 20 -14.83 8.90 -0.86
N LYS A 21 -15.89 9.59 -1.27
CA LYS A 21 -16.65 10.55 -0.46
C LYS A 21 -18.13 10.29 -0.70
N SER A 22 -18.88 9.91 0.34
CA SER A 22 -20.32 9.65 0.19
C SER A 22 -21.04 10.81 -0.53
N PRO A 23 -21.85 10.54 -1.57
CA PRO A 23 -22.27 9.22 -2.06
C PRO A 23 -21.35 8.56 -3.11
N GLY A 24 -20.29 9.22 -3.59
CA GLY A 24 -19.51 8.81 -4.77
C GLY A 24 -18.04 8.41 -4.55
N THR A 25 -17.41 7.95 -5.63
CA THR A 25 -15.97 7.74 -5.78
C THR A 25 -15.37 8.87 -6.61
N LEU A 26 -14.08 9.17 -6.39
CA LEU A 26 -13.37 10.28 -7.05
C LEU A 26 -12.31 9.74 -8.03
N ASN A 27 -12.09 10.47 -9.12
CA ASN A 27 -10.97 10.33 -10.05
C ASN A 27 -10.16 11.63 -10.19
N SER A 28 -10.46 12.65 -9.38
CA SER A 28 -9.62 13.83 -9.19
C SER A 28 -8.55 13.57 -8.14
N TYR A 29 -7.50 14.38 -8.16
CA TYR A 29 -6.43 14.37 -7.17
C TYR A 29 -5.91 15.78 -6.94
N THR A 30 -5.21 15.97 -5.84
CA THR A 30 -4.68 17.28 -5.44
C THR A 30 -3.21 17.17 -5.08
N SER A 31 -2.48 18.26 -5.23
CA SER A 31 -1.15 18.43 -4.65
C SER A 31 -1.14 19.63 -3.71
N ILE A 32 -0.32 19.54 -2.67
CA ILE A 32 -0.05 20.63 -1.74
C ILE A 32 1.46 20.86 -1.78
N ASP A 33 1.86 22.07 -2.14
CA ASP A 33 3.26 22.48 -2.01
C ASP A 33 3.59 22.73 -0.53
N ILE A 34 4.56 22.01 0.02
CA ILE A 34 4.88 22.04 1.46
C ILE A 34 5.50 23.36 1.91
N ASN A 35 6.08 24.13 0.99
CA ASN A 35 6.75 25.38 1.32
C ASN A 35 5.76 26.55 1.32
N THR A 36 4.80 26.53 0.40
CA THR A 36 3.85 27.63 0.19
C THR A 36 2.44 27.32 0.69
N LEU A 37 2.16 26.05 1.00
CA LEU A 37 0.83 25.51 1.32
C LEU A 37 -0.21 25.74 0.22
N GLN A 38 0.23 26.08 -1.01
CA GLN A 38 -0.66 26.23 -2.14
C GLN A 38 -1.19 24.88 -2.59
N VAL A 39 -2.50 24.82 -2.82
CA VAL A 39 -3.20 23.62 -3.29
C VAL A 39 -3.40 23.74 -4.80
N THR A 40 -2.94 22.72 -5.54
CA THR A 40 -3.26 22.55 -6.97
C THR A 40 -4.26 21.40 -7.11
N ASN A 41 -5.35 21.66 -7.83
CA ASN A 41 -6.36 20.66 -8.13
C ASN A 41 -6.16 20.13 -9.54
N PHE A 42 -6.11 18.81 -9.68
CA PHE A 42 -6.09 18.13 -10.96
C PHE A 42 -7.50 17.60 -11.23
N ASN A 43 -8.16 18.20 -12.23
CA ASN A 43 -9.55 17.93 -12.56
C ASN A 43 -9.76 16.47 -13.03
N GLU A 44 -11.02 16.03 -12.99
CA GLU A 44 -11.41 14.70 -13.45
C GLU A 44 -11.04 14.50 -14.93
N ASP A 45 -10.27 13.47 -15.22
CA ASP A 45 -10.04 12.97 -16.57
C ASP A 45 -10.95 11.76 -16.78
N GLU A 46 -11.81 11.79 -17.80
CA GLU A 46 -12.73 10.70 -18.13
C GLU A 46 -12.00 9.38 -18.44
N LYS A 47 -10.72 9.44 -18.83
CA LYS A 47 -9.88 8.27 -19.07
C LYS A 47 -9.47 7.58 -17.76
N ILE A 48 -9.50 8.30 -16.63
CA ILE A 48 -9.11 7.77 -15.33
C ILE A 48 -10.36 7.23 -14.62
N LEU A 49 -10.36 5.92 -14.39
CA LEU A 49 -11.41 5.28 -13.59
C LEU A 49 -11.39 5.80 -12.15
N ARG A 50 -12.56 6.23 -11.67
CA ARG A 50 -12.80 6.54 -10.25
C ARG A 50 -12.47 5.32 -9.40
N ARG A 51 -11.64 5.50 -8.37
CA ARG A 51 -11.16 4.37 -7.57
C ARG A 51 -10.86 4.72 -6.12
N TRP A 52 -10.92 3.73 -5.26
CA TRP A 52 -10.58 3.80 -3.84
C TRP A 52 -9.91 2.49 -3.41
N ARG A 53 -9.17 2.49 -2.29
CA ARG A 53 -8.36 1.32 -1.85
C ARG A 53 -7.34 0.86 -2.90
N HIS A 54 -6.93 1.77 -3.79
CA HIS A 54 -5.77 1.57 -4.66
C HIS A 54 -4.49 1.72 -3.84
N CYS A 55 -3.36 1.39 -4.45
CA CYS A 55 -2.04 1.65 -3.89
C CYS A 55 -1.26 2.54 -4.83
N SER A 56 -0.33 3.34 -4.30
CA SER A 56 0.57 4.13 -5.11
C SER A 56 1.92 4.29 -4.43
N CYS A 57 2.92 4.75 -5.17
CA CYS A 57 4.21 5.14 -4.64
C CYS A 57 4.90 6.13 -5.58
N TYR A 58 5.75 7.00 -5.03
CA TYR A 58 6.69 7.82 -5.78
C TYR A 58 8.06 7.14 -5.82
N ILE A 59 8.59 6.90 -7.03
CA ILE A 59 9.92 6.35 -7.27
C ILE A 59 10.86 7.48 -7.71
N LYS A 60 11.71 7.94 -6.79
CA LYS A 60 12.59 9.09 -6.97
C LYS A 60 13.59 8.90 -8.12
N GLU A 61 14.16 7.70 -8.24
CA GLU A 61 15.18 7.33 -9.22
C GLU A 61 14.72 7.50 -10.66
N THR A 62 13.41 7.37 -10.89
CA THR A 62 12.80 7.50 -12.22
C THR A 62 11.86 8.70 -12.33
N ASN A 63 11.72 9.45 -11.24
CA ASN A 63 10.84 10.61 -11.12
C ASN A 63 9.37 10.30 -11.52
N LYS A 64 8.88 9.12 -11.16
CA LYS A 64 7.55 8.61 -11.53
C LYS A 64 6.71 8.31 -10.30
N ILE A 65 5.43 8.62 -10.38
CA ILE A 65 4.39 8.18 -9.43
C ILE A 65 3.61 7.07 -10.12
N ILE A 66 3.56 5.90 -9.50
CA ILE A 66 2.80 4.75 -9.99
C ILE A 66 1.57 4.59 -9.11
N ILE A 67 0.40 4.43 -9.73
CA ILE A 67 -0.84 4.09 -9.06
C ILE A 67 -1.33 2.77 -9.64
N PHE A 68 -1.62 1.79 -8.78
CA PHE A 68 -2.02 0.46 -9.18
C PHE A 68 -3.33 0.02 -8.51
N GLY A 69 -4.21 -0.54 -9.34
CA GLY A 69 -5.37 -1.28 -8.93
C GLY A 69 -6.41 -0.45 -8.19
N GLY A 70 -7.02 -1.06 -7.17
CA GLY A 70 -8.09 -0.48 -6.38
C GLY A 70 -9.47 -0.96 -6.79
N TYR A 71 -10.47 -0.39 -6.15
CA TYR A 71 -11.87 -0.73 -6.33
C TYR A 71 -12.55 0.38 -7.09
N ILE A 72 -13.31 0.07 -8.15
CA ILE A 72 -13.88 1.09 -9.04
C ILE A 72 -15.38 1.33 -8.78
N ASN A 73 -16.20 0.27 -8.75
CA ASN A 73 -17.67 0.29 -8.58
C ASN A 73 -18.16 -1.03 -7.93
N MET A 74 -19.48 -1.18 -7.69
CA MET A 74 -20.18 -2.32 -7.03
C MET A 74 -19.51 -3.70 -7.28
N SER A 75 -18.54 -4.07 -6.45
CA SER A 75 -17.85 -5.37 -6.47
C SER A 75 -16.78 -5.62 -7.53
N LYS A 76 -16.22 -4.58 -8.18
CA LYS A 76 -15.13 -4.77 -9.13
C LYS A 76 -13.82 -4.11 -8.71
N SER A 77 -12.78 -4.93 -8.54
CA SER A 77 -11.40 -4.48 -8.44
C SER A 77 -10.78 -4.32 -9.84
N THR A 78 -9.67 -3.61 -9.94
CA THR A 78 -8.95 -3.40 -11.20
C THR A 78 -7.46 -3.74 -11.04
N ASN A 79 -6.78 -4.01 -12.15
CA ASN A 79 -5.32 -4.04 -12.28
C ASN A 79 -4.83 -2.94 -13.24
N ASP A 80 -5.62 -1.89 -13.37
CA ASP A 80 -5.25 -0.69 -14.12
C ASP A 80 -4.06 0.02 -13.45
N ILE A 81 -3.23 0.63 -14.28
CA ILE A 81 -1.97 1.26 -13.89
C ILE A 81 -1.94 2.67 -14.44
N LEU A 82 -1.76 3.64 -13.55
CA LEU A 82 -1.50 5.02 -13.94
C LEU A 82 -0.05 5.35 -13.64
N CYS A 83 0.58 6.08 -14.55
CA CYS A 83 1.92 6.60 -14.36
C CYS A 83 1.87 8.12 -14.52
N LEU A 84 2.38 8.82 -13.52
CA LEU A 84 2.46 10.27 -13.50
C LEU A 84 3.93 10.69 -13.29
N GLN A 85 4.29 11.89 -13.72
CA GLN A 85 5.55 12.51 -13.31
C GLN A 85 5.45 13.03 -11.86
N SER A 86 6.58 13.43 -11.26
CA SER A 86 6.61 14.04 -9.92
C SER A 86 5.79 15.31 -9.76
N ASN A 87 5.51 16.02 -10.85
CA ASN A 87 4.62 17.18 -10.85
C ASN A 87 3.13 16.81 -10.90
N GLY A 88 2.80 15.51 -10.90
CA GLY A 88 1.43 15.01 -10.99
C GLY A 88 0.87 14.94 -12.39
N GLN A 89 1.64 15.23 -13.45
CA GLN A 89 1.13 15.10 -14.81
C GLN A 89 1.06 13.63 -15.24
N LEU A 90 -0.12 13.19 -15.71
CA LEU A 90 -0.28 11.86 -16.30
C LEU A 90 0.58 11.70 -17.56
N ILE A 91 1.31 10.60 -17.66
CA ILE A 91 2.14 10.27 -18.81
C ILE A 91 1.69 8.98 -19.49
N GLN A 92 1.71 9.00 -20.82
CA GLN A 92 1.47 7.80 -21.61
C GLN A 92 2.63 6.83 -21.42
N SER A 93 2.34 5.66 -20.85
CA SER A 93 3.33 4.63 -20.52
C SER A 93 2.94 3.29 -21.11
N GLN A 94 3.93 2.51 -21.50
CA GLN A 94 3.75 1.15 -21.97
C GLN A 94 4.14 0.16 -20.86
N PHE A 95 3.34 -0.88 -20.71
CA PHE A 95 3.53 -1.93 -19.71
C PHE A 95 3.59 -3.30 -20.38
N SER A 96 4.31 -4.23 -19.77
CA SER A 96 4.29 -5.64 -20.18
C SER A 96 2.87 -6.23 -20.14
N GLN A 97 2.62 -7.24 -20.98
CA GLN A 97 1.35 -7.99 -20.93
C GLN A 97 1.20 -8.76 -19.61
N THR A 98 2.28 -9.39 -19.15
CA THR A 98 2.34 -10.01 -17.83
C THR A 98 2.25 -8.91 -16.77
N LYS A 99 1.26 -8.99 -15.89
CA LYS A 99 1.03 -8.06 -14.80
C LYS A 99 0.21 -8.71 -13.67
N PRO A 100 0.19 -8.13 -12.47
CA PRO A 100 -0.62 -8.65 -11.38
C PRO A 100 -2.12 -8.63 -11.72
N THR A 101 -2.86 -9.59 -11.17
CA THR A 101 -4.32 -9.68 -11.31
C THR A 101 -5.03 -8.54 -10.56
N ASN A 102 -6.30 -8.31 -10.92
CA ASN A 102 -7.17 -7.30 -10.33
C ASN A 102 -7.19 -7.43 -8.81
N ARG A 103 -6.87 -6.34 -8.10
CA ARG A 103 -6.84 -6.33 -6.64
C ARG A 103 -7.02 -4.94 -6.05
N HIS A 104 -7.45 -4.90 -4.80
CA HIS A 104 -7.48 -3.69 -4.00
C HIS A 104 -6.87 -3.96 -2.62
N SER A 105 -6.71 -2.90 -1.81
CA SER A 105 -6.16 -3.00 -0.46
C SER A 105 -4.76 -3.66 -0.41
N ALA A 106 -4.02 -3.62 -1.52
CA ALA A 106 -2.62 -3.99 -1.61
C ALA A 106 -1.72 -2.83 -1.15
N ARG A 107 -0.40 -3.04 -1.13
CA ARG A 107 0.59 -1.97 -0.91
C ARG A 107 1.59 -1.90 -2.04
N LEU A 108 2.01 -0.68 -2.37
CA LEU A 108 3.04 -0.38 -3.35
C LEU A 108 4.11 0.45 -2.65
N ASN A 109 5.36 0.01 -2.71
CA ASN A 109 6.49 0.68 -2.07
C ASN A 109 7.62 0.88 -3.08
N ALA A 110 8.26 2.05 -3.05
CA ALA A 110 9.40 2.33 -3.90
C ALA A 110 10.67 1.66 -3.35
N TYR A 111 11.45 1.04 -4.24
CA TYR A 111 12.74 0.45 -3.90
C TYR A 111 13.68 0.57 -5.10
N LYS A 112 14.66 1.48 -5.01
CA LYS A 112 15.52 1.83 -6.14
C LYS A 112 14.61 2.25 -7.31
N HIS A 113 14.84 1.74 -8.51
CA HIS A 113 14.00 1.99 -9.69
C HIS A 113 12.77 1.05 -9.79
N LEU A 114 12.39 0.36 -8.71
CA LEU A 114 11.30 -0.60 -8.68
C LEU A 114 10.11 -0.07 -7.89
N ALA A 115 8.90 -0.38 -8.37
CA ALA A 115 7.70 -0.36 -7.53
C ALA A 115 7.39 -1.79 -7.08
N VAL A 116 7.36 -2.01 -5.77
CA VAL A 116 7.15 -3.33 -5.14
C VAL A 116 5.71 -3.43 -4.67
N LEU A 117 4.91 -4.25 -5.35
CA LEU A 117 3.53 -4.53 -4.99
C LEU A 117 3.47 -5.75 -4.07
N SER A 118 2.76 -5.64 -2.94
CA SER A 118 2.59 -6.74 -1.99
C SER A 118 1.12 -6.97 -1.62
N GLY A 119 0.72 -8.24 -1.66
CA GLY A 119 -0.58 -8.72 -1.19
C GLY A 119 -1.78 -8.08 -1.90
N GLY A 120 -2.85 -7.86 -1.14
CA GLY A 120 -4.13 -7.34 -1.60
C GLY A 120 -5.24 -8.38 -1.61
N LEU A 121 -6.47 -7.91 -1.79
CA LEU A 121 -7.65 -8.74 -1.99
C LEU A 121 -7.94 -8.83 -3.48
N LEU A 122 -7.91 -10.04 -4.03
CA LEU A 122 -8.17 -10.31 -5.43
C LEU A 122 -9.67 -10.16 -5.75
N GLU A 123 -10.03 -10.15 -7.05
CA GLU A 123 -11.43 -10.05 -7.51
C GLU A 123 -12.34 -11.19 -7.03
N ASN A 124 -11.77 -12.35 -6.69
CA ASN A 124 -12.49 -13.49 -6.11
C ASN A 124 -12.56 -13.45 -4.57
N ASP A 125 -12.31 -12.29 -3.95
CA ASP A 125 -12.27 -12.09 -2.50
C ASP A 125 -11.21 -12.91 -1.74
N GLU A 126 -10.23 -13.47 -2.45
CA GLU A 126 -9.10 -14.17 -1.83
C GLU A 126 -7.94 -13.22 -1.55
N PRO A 127 -7.40 -13.18 -0.31
CA PRO A 127 -6.14 -12.51 -0.03
C PRO A 127 -4.98 -13.21 -0.74
N THR A 128 -4.04 -12.44 -1.27
CA THR A 128 -2.82 -12.99 -1.87
C THR A 128 -1.57 -12.66 -1.04
N ASN A 129 -0.53 -13.48 -1.18
CA ASN A 129 0.81 -13.25 -0.63
C ASN A 129 1.84 -12.91 -1.73
N GLU A 130 1.38 -12.74 -2.97
CA GLU A 130 2.26 -12.41 -4.10
C GLU A 130 3.02 -11.11 -3.88
N ILE A 131 4.29 -11.12 -4.28
CA ILE A 131 5.15 -9.94 -4.40
C ILE A 131 5.47 -9.74 -5.87
N TRP A 132 5.18 -8.54 -6.39
CA TRP A 132 5.46 -8.19 -7.78
C TRP A 132 6.39 -6.99 -7.85
N LEU A 133 7.33 -7.00 -8.79
CA LEU A 133 8.25 -5.90 -9.05
C LEU A 133 7.92 -5.28 -10.40
N LEU A 134 7.67 -3.98 -10.42
CA LEU A 134 7.59 -3.19 -11.65
C LEU A 134 8.91 -2.45 -11.85
N ASP A 135 9.62 -2.76 -12.92
CA ASP A 135 10.80 -2.00 -13.33
C ASP A 135 10.39 -0.73 -14.07
N THR A 136 10.56 0.43 -13.42
CA THR A 136 10.16 1.74 -13.97
C THR A 136 11.29 2.44 -14.73
N SER A 137 12.47 1.83 -14.84
CA SER A 137 13.63 2.41 -15.53
C SER A 137 13.59 2.24 -17.05
N LYS A 138 12.76 1.32 -17.54
CA LYS A 138 12.63 0.98 -18.96
C LYS A 138 11.54 1.78 -19.66
N ASP A 139 11.65 1.91 -20.98
CA ASP A 139 10.60 2.51 -21.83
C ASP A 139 9.30 1.72 -21.75
N ILE A 140 9.40 0.39 -21.82
CA ILE A 140 8.32 -0.54 -21.50
C ILE A 140 8.55 -1.03 -20.08
N MET A 141 7.68 -0.64 -19.16
CA MET A 141 7.79 -1.03 -17.75
C MET A 141 7.31 -2.47 -17.58
N ASN A 142 8.16 -3.33 -17.02
CA ASN A 142 7.89 -4.77 -16.96
C ASN A 142 7.58 -5.21 -15.53
N TRP A 143 6.48 -5.93 -15.37
CA TRP A 143 6.18 -6.64 -14.12
C TRP A 143 6.85 -8.00 -14.09
N THR A 144 7.43 -8.35 -12.94
CA THR A 144 7.94 -9.69 -12.66
C THR A 144 7.39 -10.17 -11.33
N LEU A 145 6.88 -11.41 -11.29
CA LEU A 145 6.50 -12.07 -10.04
C LEU A 145 7.77 -12.45 -9.27
N PHE A 146 8.00 -11.82 -8.13
CA PHE A 146 9.16 -12.07 -7.30
C PHE A 146 9.00 -13.38 -6.54
N GLN A 147 9.96 -14.27 -6.74
CA GLN A 147 9.97 -15.56 -6.05
C GLN A 147 10.48 -15.37 -4.63
N THR A 148 9.73 -15.91 -3.68
CA THR A 148 10.11 -15.89 -2.26
C THR A 148 10.23 -17.33 -1.76
N ASN A 149 11.15 -17.52 -0.82
CA ASN A 149 11.41 -18.78 -0.15
C ASN A 149 11.08 -18.58 1.33
N GLY A 150 10.02 -19.23 1.80
CA GLY A 150 9.57 -19.11 3.18
C GLY A 150 8.07 -18.87 3.29
N ILE A 151 7.62 -18.42 4.46
CA ILE A 151 6.19 -18.25 4.74
C ILE A 151 5.85 -16.76 4.68
N ILE A 152 4.88 -16.43 3.83
CA ILE A 152 4.20 -15.14 3.82
C ILE A 152 2.72 -15.44 3.97
N ILE A 153 2.11 -14.96 5.06
CA ILE A 153 0.66 -15.07 5.24
C ILE A 153 -0.03 -14.15 4.21
N PRO A 154 -0.93 -14.68 3.36
CA PRO A 154 -1.74 -13.87 2.43
C PRO A 154 -2.53 -12.81 3.18
N ARG A 155 -2.52 -11.57 2.68
CA ARG A 155 -3.04 -10.43 3.43
C ARG A 155 -3.53 -9.29 2.54
N TYR A 156 -4.44 -8.49 3.07
CA TYR A 156 -4.85 -7.22 2.50
C TYR A 156 -5.07 -6.19 3.61
N SER A 157 -5.12 -4.90 3.27
CA SER A 157 -5.27 -3.81 4.25
C SER A 157 -4.15 -3.77 5.32
N HIS A 158 -3.01 -4.42 5.05
CA HIS A 158 -1.77 -4.33 5.82
C HIS A 158 -1.11 -2.97 5.62
N SER A 159 -0.04 -2.67 6.34
CA SER A 159 0.92 -1.62 5.97
C SER A 159 2.23 -2.26 5.52
N ALA A 160 3.07 -1.50 4.82
CA ALA A 160 4.34 -2.01 4.33
C ALA A 160 5.38 -0.89 4.26
N GLU A 161 6.62 -1.21 4.58
CA GLU A 161 7.78 -0.32 4.50
C GLU A 161 8.98 -1.07 3.95
N ILE A 162 9.83 -0.40 3.18
CA ILE A 162 11.10 -0.96 2.71
C ILE A 162 12.24 -0.27 3.46
N ILE A 163 13.08 -1.06 4.11
CA ILE A 163 14.23 -0.60 4.87
C ILE A 163 15.45 -1.30 4.30
N ASP A 164 16.37 -0.52 3.74
CA ASP A 164 17.50 -1.01 2.97
C ASP A 164 17.02 -1.96 1.85
N ASP A 165 17.38 -3.25 1.87
CA ASP A 165 16.95 -4.25 0.88
C ASP A 165 15.83 -5.18 1.40
N THR A 166 15.14 -4.80 2.48
CA THR A 166 14.11 -5.63 3.13
C THR A 166 12.74 -4.98 3.08
N LEU A 167 11.76 -5.72 2.57
CA LEU A 167 10.33 -5.38 2.63
C LEU A 167 9.73 -5.93 3.94
N TRP A 168 9.15 -5.03 4.73
CA TRP A 168 8.43 -5.33 5.95
C TRP A 168 6.94 -5.16 5.71
N LEU A 169 6.15 -6.20 5.98
CA LEU A 169 4.69 -6.15 5.94
C LEU A 169 4.15 -6.26 7.36
N LEU A 170 3.30 -5.32 7.78
CA LEU A 170 2.73 -5.30 9.12
C LEU A 170 1.22 -5.46 9.08
N GLY A 171 0.73 -6.49 9.77
CA GLY A 171 -0.67 -6.77 9.94
C GLY A 171 -1.37 -7.09 8.63
N GLY A 172 -2.65 -6.72 8.57
CA GLY A 172 -3.59 -7.00 7.49
C GLY A 172 -4.72 -7.91 7.96
N MET A 173 -5.67 -8.13 7.07
CA MET A 173 -6.72 -9.12 7.21
C MET A 173 -6.41 -10.31 6.32
N ASN A 174 -6.86 -11.49 6.76
CA ASN A 174 -6.96 -12.69 5.95
C ASN A 174 -8.23 -13.45 6.36
N ALA A 175 -8.59 -14.49 5.61
CA ALA A 175 -9.76 -15.31 5.94
C ALA A 175 -9.51 -16.30 7.10
N ASN A 176 -8.26 -16.45 7.55
CA ASN A 176 -7.88 -17.45 8.53
C ASN A 176 -7.60 -16.84 9.91
N GLU A 177 -8.63 -16.82 10.75
CA GLU A 177 -8.56 -16.29 12.12
C GLU A 177 -7.52 -16.98 13.01
N ARG A 178 -7.10 -18.21 12.70
CA ARG A 178 -6.10 -18.94 13.50
C ARG A 178 -4.67 -18.48 13.26
N ARG A 179 -4.41 -17.81 12.13
CA ARG A 179 -3.10 -17.29 11.76
C ARG A 179 -3.26 -15.89 11.18
N PRO A 180 -3.57 -14.89 12.03
CA PRO A 180 -3.67 -13.52 11.57
C PRO A 180 -2.30 -13.05 11.05
N PRO A 181 -2.25 -12.21 10.01
CA PRO A 181 -1.00 -11.63 9.51
C PRO A 181 -0.29 -10.84 10.62
N GLY A 182 0.99 -11.13 10.85
CA GLY A 182 1.82 -10.44 11.84
C GLY A 182 2.81 -9.49 11.18
N LEU A 183 4.08 -9.56 11.58
CA LEU A 183 5.19 -8.86 10.94
C LEU A 183 5.88 -9.83 9.98
N CYS A 184 5.86 -9.58 8.68
CA CYS A 184 6.56 -10.37 7.69
C CYS A 184 7.81 -9.61 7.21
N LYS A 185 8.97 -10.28 7.25
CA LYS A 185 10.27 -9.78 6.75
C LYS A 185 10.56 -10.50 5.44
N ILE A 186 10.79 -9.76 4.35
CA ILE A 186 11.10 -10.32 3.04
C ILE A 186 12.38 -9.64 2.50
N ASN A 187 13.44 -10.41 2.28
CA ASN A 187 14.66 -9.91 1.66
C ASN A 187 14.48 -9.81 0.12
N LEU A 188 14.56 -8.60 -0.42
CA LEU A 188 14.32 -8.32 -1.86
C LEU A 188 15.49 -8.73 -2.77
N ILE A 189 16.58 -9.23 -2.22
CA ILE A 189 17.73 -9.78 -2.96
C ILE A 189 17.66 -11.32 -2.98
N THR A 190 17.49 -11.94 -1.81
CA THR A 190 17.56 -13.41 -1.68
C THR A 190 16.19 -14.09 -1.83
N GLY A 191 15.10 -13.34 -1.67
CA GLY A 191 13.74 -13.87 -1.61
C GLY A 191 13.38 -14.53 -0.29
N GLU A 192 14.28 -14.56 0.70
CA GLU A 192 14.00 -15.15 2.01
C GLU A 192 12.85 -14.40 2.71
N ALA A 193 11.85 -15.16 3.18
CA ALA A 193 10.66 -14.62 3.83
C ALA A 193 10.38 -15.30 5.17
N ILE A 194 10.20 -14.49 6.22
CA ILE A 194 9.91 -14.97 7.58
C ILE A 194 8.70 -14.21 8.12
N GLU A 195 7.72 -14.95 8.62
CA GLU A 195 6.51 -14.42 9.27
C GLU A 195 6.63 -14.52 10.79
N TYR A 196 6.57 -13.38 11.47
CA TYR A 196 6.58 -13.26 12.93
C TYR A 196 5.17 -12.98 13.45
N ILE A 197 4.80 -13.66 14.53
CA ILE A 197 3.52 -13.46 15.20
C ILE A 197 3.60 -12.20 16.07
N ILE A 198 2.59 -11.34 15.97
CA ILE A 198 2.40 -10.19 16.87
C ILE A 198 1.29 -10.53 17.87
N PRO A 199 1.41 -10.14 19.15
CA PRO A 199 0.31 -10.24 20.09
C PRO A 199 -0.96 -9.56 19.57
N THR A 200 -2.10 -10.22 19.72
CA THR A 200 -3.41 -9.66 19.35
C THR A 200 -3.97 -8.71 20.40
N MET A 201 -3.33 -8.60 21.57
CA MET A 201 -3.68 -7.69 22.66
C MET A 201 -2.45 -7.00 23.25
N CYS A 202 -2.64 -5.77 23.73
CA CYS A 202 -1.66 -5.01 24.49
C CYS A 202 -2.40 -4.25 25.60
N ASN A 203 -1.94 -4.37 26.85
CA ASN A 203 -2.58 -3.75 28.02
C ASN A 203 -4.11 -4.01 28.08
N GLU A 204 -4.52 -5.27 27.88
CA GLU A 204 -5.92 -5.71 27.88
C GLU A 204 -6.81 -5.11 26.77
N GLN A 205 -6.22 -4.40 25.81
CA GLN A 205 -6.91 -3.87 24.63
C GLN A 205 -6.54 -4.65 23.36
N PRO A 206 -7.49 -4.91 22.45
CA PRO A 206 -7.20 -5.58 21.19
C PRO A 206 -6.34 -4.68 20.29
N ILE A 207 -5.37 -5.27 19.60
CA ILE A 207 -4.54 -4.59 18.60
C ILE A 207 -5.14 -4.87 17.22
N ILE A 208 -5.65 -3.83 16.56
CA ILE A 208 -6.28 -3.93 15.23
C ILE A 208 -5.29 -3.50 14.14
N LEU A 209 -4.52 -4.44 13.61
CA LEU A 209 -3.51 -4.13 12.58
C LEU A 209 -4.06 -4.20 11.15
N TYR A 210 -5.23 -3.62 10.86
CA TYR A 210 -5.71 -3.44 9.49
C TYR A 210 -6.30 -2.04 9.30
N ASN A 211 -6.18 -1.50 8.08
CA ASN A 211 -6.49 -0.10 7.76
C ASN A 211 -5.75 0.91 8.67
N HIS A 212 -4.63 0.48 9.26
CA HIS A 212 -3.71 1.34 9.99
C HIS A 212 -2.70 1.96 9.01
N GLN A 213 -1.96 2.95 9.51
CA GLN A 213 -0.79 3.48 8.85
C GLN A 213 0.43 3.21 9.71
N THR A 214 1.55 2.91 9.05
CA THR A 214 2.85 2.79 9.70
C THR A 214 3.71 3.95 9.27
N VAL A 215 4.48 4.49 10.21
CA VAL A 215 5.49 5.52 9.98
C VAL A 215 6.82 4.98 10.50
N LEU A 216 7.83 4.96 9.64
CA LEU A 216 9.19 4.58 10.02
C LEU A 216 9.80 5.70 10.88
N LEU A 217 10.07 5.43 12.17
CA LEU A 217 10.74 6.39 13.05
C LEU A 217 12.27 6.33 12.91
N ASN A 218 12.79 5.12 12.70
CA ASN A 218 14.18 4.81 12.43
C ASN A 218 14.24 3.40 11.79
N LYS A 219 15.45 2.91 11.45
CA LYS A 219 15.65 1.64 10.75
C LYS A 219 15.05 0.38 11.42
N THR A 220 14.63 0.46 12.67
CA THR A 220 14.18 -0.70 13.48
C THR A 220 12.90 -0.43 14.27
N THR A 221 12.24 0.70 14.04
CA THR A 221 11.10 1.15 14.84
C THR A 221 9.97 1.70 13.95
N PHE A 222 8.79 1.14 14.13
CA PHE A 222 7.54 1.61 13.54
C PHE A 222 6.67 2.35 14.57
N LEU A 223 6.14 3.49 14.17
CA LEU A 223 4.98 4.12 14.80
C LEU A 223 3.72 3.68 14.03
N ILE A 224 2.79 3.05 14.73
CA ILE A 224 1.52 2.56 14.19
C ILE A 224 0.44 3.54 14.59
N LEU A 225 -0.23 4.12 13.59
CA LEU A 225 -1.30 5.11 13.77
C LEU A 225 -2.62 4.58 13.21
N GLY A 226 -3.68 4.77 13.98
CA GLY A 226 -5.01 4.31 13.62
C GLY A 226 -5.08 2.79 13.46
N GLY A 227 -5.97 2.35 12.58
CA GLY A 227 -6.47 0.99 12.64
C GLY A 227 -7.60 0.90 13.66
N GLY A 228 -8.67 0.24 13.25
CA GLY A 228 -9.90 0.23 14.01
C GLY A 228 -11.00 -0.50 13.27
N GLY A 229 -12.01 -0.89 14.01
CA GLY A 229 -13.14 -1.62 13.49
C GLY A 229 -14.37 -1.44 14.36
N ASN A 230 -15.53 -1.52 13.73
CA ASN A 230 -16.78 -1.64 14.47
C ASN A 230 -16.92 -3.10 14.87
N CYS A 231 -16.81 -3.40 16.16
CA CYS A 231 -17.21 -4.70 16.68
C CYS A 231 -18.71 -4.62 17.00
N PHE A 232 -19.52 -5.41 16.31
CA PHE A 232 -21.00 -5.39 16.45
C PHE A 232 -21.49 -5.60 17.88
N SER A 233 -20.70 -6.28 18.73
CA SER A 233 -21.05 -6.62 20.11
C SER A 233 -20.41 -5.73 21.17
N PHE A 234 -19.34 -4.99 20.86
CA PHE A 234 -18.53 -4.26 21.85
C PHE A 234 -18.31 -2.79 21.52
N GLY A 235 -18.86 -2.31 20.40
CA GLY A 235 -18.69 -0.93 19.93
C GLY A 235 -17.48 -0.76 19.02
N ALA A 236 -17.25 0.49 18.61
CA ALA A 236 -16.12 0.85 17.77
C ALA A 236 -14.82 0.85 18.61
N HIS A 237 -13.79 0.15 18.12
CA HIS A 237 -12.45 0.20 18.69
C HIS A 237 -11.51 0.90 17.71
N ILE A 238 -10.71 1.84 18.21
CA ILE A 238 -9.65 2.51 17.48
C ILE A 238 -8.37 2.29 18.29
N ASN A 239 -7.31 1.84 17.64
CA ASN A 239 -6.03 1.68 18.32
C ASN A 239 -5.54 3.04 18.83
N GLN A 240 -4.99 3.04 20.04
CA GLN A 240 -4.06 4.10 20.45
C GLN A 240 -2.80 4.04 19.58
N PRO A 241 -2.06 5.15 19.40
CA PRO A 241 -0.74 5.11 18.77
C PRO A 241 0.17 4.10 19.46
N MET A 242 0.82 3.23 18.68
CA MET A 242 1.69 2.16 19.20
C MET A 242 3.09 2.25 18.62
N ILE A 243 4.08 1.81 19.39
CA ILE A 243 5.46 1.67 18.92
C ILE A 243 5.79 0.18 18.82
N LEU A 244 6.21 -0.25 17.63
CA LEU A 244 6.73 -1.59 17.40
C LEU A 244 8.24 -1.49 17.12
N LYS A 245 9.03 -2.08 18.02
CA LYS A 245 10.49 -2.21 17.87
C LYS A 245 10.84 -3.61 17.42
N PHE A 246 11.67 -3.73 16.40
CA PHE A 246 12.06 -5.01 15.81
C PHE A 246 13.58 -5.13 15.63
N ASP A 247 14.37 -4.43 16.45
CA ASP A 247 15.84 -4.43 16.40
C ASP A 247 16.44 -5.85 16.40
N HIS A 248 15.86 -6.74 17.20
CA HIS A 248 16.27 -8.14 17.34
C HIS A 248 16.07 -8.98 16.06
N LEU A 249 15.36 -8.46 15.06
CA LEU A 249 15.06 -9.13 13.78
C LEU A 249 15.92 -8.64 12.61
N VAL A 250 16.79 -7.63 12.83
CA VAL A 250 17.58 -6.96 11.77
C VAL A 250 18.99 -7.56 11.62
N ASN A 251 19.29 -8.66 12.31
CA ASN A 251 20.53 -9.42 12.12
C ASN A 251 20.56 -10.16 10.78
#